data_AF-A0A7K3VRQ5-F1
#
_entry.id   AF-A0A7K3VRQ5-F1
#
_cell.length_a   1.000
_cell.length_b   1.000
_cell.length_c   1.000
_cell.angle_alpha   90.00
_cell.angle_beta   90.00
_cell.angle_gamma   90.00
#
_symmetry.space_group_name_H-M   'P 1'
#
loop_
_entity.id
_entity.type
_entity.pdbx_description
1 polymer ?
#
loop_
_entity_poly.entity_id
_entity_poly.type
_entity_poly.pdbx_seq_one_letter_code
_entity_poly.pdbx_strand_id
1 'polypeptide(L)'
;MRFTVAMLATLFASSALTSPEDAKQGRYALSAWQCFAYASNADRNEEVERFFNLGFEAAKKFLEAARANKISREDADSNTPMIVLWSSQGPTVDFAAGRIFEAVSAQTYRDMAEKDSTGMTLPVDKWITDKETLKSIGENKYRTSNCELIK
;
A
#
# COMPACT_ATOMS: atom_id res chain seq x y z
N MET A 1 -40.42 -12.84 51.92
CA MET A 1 -40.41 -12.22 50.57
C MET A 1 -39.01 -11.69 50.30
N ARG A 2 -38.29 -12.30 49.35
CA ARG A 2 -36.92 -11.94 48.97
C ARG A 2 -37.01 -11.13 47.66
N PHE A 3 -36.66 -9.85 47.70
CA PHE A 3 -36.49 -9.04 46.48
C PHE A 3 -34.99 -8.92 46.20
N THR A 4 -34.49 -9.76 45.29
CA THR A 4 -33.16 -9.67 44.70
C THR A 4 -33.23 -8.69 43.53
N VAL A 5 -32.65 -7.50 43.69
CA VAL A 5 -32.44 -6.55 42.60
C VAL A 5 -31.13 -6.92 41.91
N ALA A 6 -31.23 -7.52 40.73
CA ALA A 6 -30.09 -7.80 39.85
C ALA A 6 -29.64 -6.48 39.22
N MET A 7 -28.47 -6.00 39.64
CA MET A 7 -27.88 -4.76 39.12
C MET A 7 -27.24 -5.02 37.76
N LEU A 8 -27.68 -4.18 36.82
CA LEU A 8 -27.33 -4.06 35.41
C LEU A 8 -25.83 -4.30 35.10
N ALA A 9 -25.55 -5.27 34.24
CA ALA A 9 -24.23 -5.46 33.64
C ALA A 9 -23.95 -4.32 32.65
N THR A 10 -23.02 -3.43 33.00
CA THR A 10 -22.44 -2.44 32.10
C THR A 10 -21.61 -3.16 31.03
N LEU A 11 -22.20 -3.31 29.85
CA LEU A 11 -21.47 -3.65 28.62
C LEU A 11 -20.50 -2.51 28.31
N PHE A 12 -19.26 -2.63 28.76
CA PHE A 12 -18.14 -1.92 28.16
C PHE A 12 -17.93 -2.52 26.76
N ALA A 13 -18.68 -2.02 25.78
CA ALA A 13 -18.30 -2.14 24.38
C ALA A 13 -17.08 -1.25 24.17
N SER A 14 -15.90 -1.75 24.51
CA SER A 14 -14.63 -1.19 24.05
C SER A 14 -14.65 -1.25 22.53
N SER A 15 -15.10 -0.17 21.90
CA SER A 15 -14.81 0.11 20.50
C SER A 15 -13.32 0.43 20.48
N ALA A 16 -12.50 -0.63 20.49
CA ALA A 16 -11.10 -0.52 20.15
C ALA A 16 -11.06 0.01 18.71
N LEU A 17 -10.93 1.33 18.58
CA LEU A 17 -10.53 1.99 17.36
C LEU A 17 -9.14 1.45 17.03
N THR A 18 -9.08 0.33 16.31
CA THR A 18 -7.87 -0.20 15.65
C THR A 18 -7.43 0.71 14.49
N SER A 19 -7.85 1.98 14.48
CA SER A 19 -7.83 2.89 13.33
C SER A 19 -6.43 3.23 12.81
N PRO A 20 -5.37 3.39 13.64
CA PRO A 20 -4.06 3.74 13.09
C PRO A 20 -3.37 2.55 12.42
N GLU A 21 -3.53 1.35 12.97
CA GLU A 21 -2.91 0.14 12.41
C GLU A 21 -3.58 -0.29 11.10
N ASP A 22 -4.90 -0.16 11.01
CA ASP A 22 -5.64 -0.40 9.78
C ASP A 22 -5.27 0.64 8.70
N ALA A 23 -5.10 1.93 9.06
CA ALA A 23 -4.66 2.97 8.13
C ALA A 23 -3.24 2.75 7.60
N LYS A 24 -2.33 2.25 8.45
CA LYS A 24 -0.95 1.90 8.06
C LYS A 24 -0.88 0.78 7.04
N GLN A 25 -1.90 -0.10 6.95
CA GLN A 25 -1.95 -1.13 5.92
C GLN A 25 -1.93 -0.54 4.50
N GLY A 26 -2.52 0.66 4.29
CA GLY A 26 -2.46 1.34 3.00
C GLY A 26 -1.02 1.74 2.61
N ARG A 27 -0.21 2.19 3.58
CA ARG A 27 1.22 2.46 3.36
C ARG A 27 2.01 1.18 3.09
N TYR A 28 1.69 0.13 3.84
CA TYR A 28 2.34 -1.17 3.65
C TYR A 28 2.07 -1.72 2.24
N ALA A 29 0.82 -1.61 1.76
CA ALA A 29 0.44 -2.01 0.40
C ALA A 29 1.24 -1.24 -0.67
N LEU A 30 1.40 0.07 -0.49
CA LEU A 30 2.24 0.89 -1.36
C LEU A 30 3.68 0.39 -1.39
N SER A 31 4.32 0.20 -0.23
CA SER A 31 5.71 -0.25 -0.18
C SER A 31 5.89 -1.64 -0.82
N ALA A 32 4.97 -2.57 -0.56
CA ALA A 32 5.00 -3.89 -1.16
C ALA A 32 4.90 -3.82 -2.69
N TRP A 33 3.96 -3.04 -3.24
CA TRP A 33 3.81 -2.93 -4.69
C TRP A 33 4.86 -2.05 -5.39
N GLN A 34 5.52 -1.15 -4.67
CA GLN A 34 6.76 -0.53 -5.15
C GLN A 34 7.86 -1.58 -5.31
N CYS A 35 8.05 -2.42 -4.29
CA CYS A 35 9.02 -3.51 -4.34
C CYS A 35 8.67 -4.58 -5.39
N PHE A 36 7.38 -4.85 -5.63
CA PHE A 36 6.91 -5.64 -6.77
C PHE A 36 7.44 -5.05 -8.10
N ALA A 37 7.29 -3.75 -8.32
CA ALA A 37 7.71 -3.10 -9.55
C ALA A 37 9.24 -3.12 -9.71
N TYR A 38 9.99 -2.88 -8.62
CA TYR A 38 11.45 -2.97 -8.62
C TYR A 38 11.92 -4.39 -8.92
N ALA A 39 11.37 -5.40 -8.23
CA ALA A 39 11.70 -6.81 -8.43
C ALA A 39 11.39 -7.26 -9.87
N SER A 40 10.23 -6.85 -10.40
CA SER A 40 9.82 -7.18 -11.78
C SER A 40 10.78 -6.61 -12.82
N ASN A 41 11.29 -5.39 -12.63
CA ASN A 41 12.28 -4.80 -13.54
C ASN A 41 13.69 -5.36 -13.33
N ALA A 42 14.00 -5.81 -12.11
CA ALA A 42 15.28 -6.41 -11.75
C ALA A 42 15.41 -7.90 -12.19
N ASP A 43 14.40 -8.47 -12.85
CA ASP A 43 14.30 -9.90 -13.17
C ASP A 43 14.31 -10.83 -11.93
N ARG A 44 13.88 -10.34 -10.76
CA ARG A 44 13.76 -11.11 -9.51
C ARG A 44 12.40 -11.80 -9.42
N ASN A 45 12.13 -12.69 -10.38
CA ASN A 45 10.81 -13.28 -10.60
C ASN A 45 10.27 -14.03 -9.36
N GLU A 46 11.15 -14.61 -8.55
CA GLU A 46 10.80 -15.30 -7.31
C GLU A 46 10.17 -14.39 -6.25
N GLU A 47 10.47 -13.09 -6.29
CA GLU A 47 9.96 -12.10 -5.32
C GLU A 47 8.68 -11.42 -5.79
N VAL A 48 8.39 -11.45 -7.09
CA VAL A 48 7.26 -10.74 -7.72
C VAL A 48 5.93 -11.20 -7.12
N GLU A 49 5.68 -12.51 -7.08
CA GLU A 49 4.44 -13.05 -6.52
C GLU A 49 4.31 -12.73 -5.02
N ARG A 50 5.42 -12.83 -4.27
CA ARG A 50 5.46 -12.52 -2.85
C ARG A 50 5.00 -11.09 -2.57
N PHE A 51 5.59 -10.10 -3.25
CA PHE A 51 5.22 -8.70 -3.05
C PHE A 51 3.81 -8.38 -3.53
N PHE A 52 3.36 -9.01 -4.62
CA PHE A 52 1.99 -8.85 -5.08
C PHE A 52 1.00 -9.24 -3.97
N ASN A 53 1.19 -10.44 -3.41
CA ASN A 53 0.33 -10.98 -2.36
C ASN A 53 0.38 -10.16 -1.07
N LEU A 54 1.58 -9.74 -0.63
CA LEU A 54 1.73 -8.87 0.54
C LEU A 54 0.99 -7.53 0.37
N GLY A 55 1.14 -6.91 -0.80
CA GLY A 55 0.45 -5.67 -1.10
C GLY A 55 -1.07 -5.85 -1.19
N PHE A 56 -1.52 -6.94 -1.81
CA PHE A 56 -2.94 -7.26 -1.97
C PHE A 56 -3.62 -7.49 -0.62
N GLU A 57 -3.04 -8.32 0.25
CA GLU A 57 -3.58 -8.59 1.59
C GLU A 57 -3.65 -7.32 2.46
N ALA A 58 -2.62 -6.48 2.41
CA ALA A 58 -2.62 -5.21 3.13
C ALA A 58 -3.64 -4.21 2.56
N ALA A 59 -3.76 -4.10 1.23
CA ALA A 59 -4.76 -3.26 0.59
C ALA A 59 -6.18 -3.69 0.95
N LYS A 60 -6.45 -5.01 0.99
CA LYS A 60 -7.75 -5.53 1.42
C LYS A 60 -8.09 -5.14 2.85
N LYS A 61 -7.17 -5.36 3.79
CA LYS A 61 -7.36 -4.96 5.20
C LYS A 61 -7.67 -3.48 5.34
N PHE A 62 -6.90 -2.63 4.66
CA PHE A 62 -7.14 -1.19 4.63
C PHE A 62 -8.53 -0.85 4.08
N LEU A 63 -8.89 -1.39 2.91
CA LEU A 63 -10.16 -1.09 2.23
C LEU A 63 -11.38 -1.59 3.00
N GLU A 64 -11.30 -2.78 3.60
CA GLU A 64 -12.35 -3.35 4.44
C GLU A 64 -12.58 -2.50 5.68
N ALA A 65 -11.50 -2.09 6.37
CA ALA A 65 -11.58 -1.21 7.52
C ALA A 65 -12.14 0.18 7.16
N ALA A 66 -11.69 0.77 6.04
CA ALA A 66 -12.20 2.04 5.54
C ALA A 66 -13.70 1.96 5.23
N ARG A 67 -14.16 0.92 4.52
CA ARG A 67 -15.59 0.71 4.20
C ARG A 67 -16.44 0.47 5.44
N ALA A 68 -15.87 -0.15 6.47
CA ALA A 68 -16.51 -0.36 7.75
C ALA A 68 -16.47 0.89 8.66
N ASN A 69 -15.98 2.04 8.18
CA ASN A 69 -15.78 3.27 8.96
C ASN A 69 -14.91 3.07 10.23
N LYS A 70 -13.95 2.12 10.17
CA LYS A 70 -13.00 1.86 11.27
C LYS A 70 -11.76 2.74 11.21
N ILE A 71 -11.54 3.45 10.11
CA ILE A 71 -10.42 4.38 9.92
C ILE A 71 -10.99 5.79 9.96
N SER A 72 -10.52 6.61 10.90
CA SER A 72 -10.89 8.03 10.94
C SER A 72 -10.25 8.77 9.76
N ARG A 73 -10.81 9.90 9.36
CA ARG A 73 -10.22 10.72 8.30
C ARG A 73 -8.80 11.19 8.68
N GLU A 74 -8.60 11.58 9.93
CA GLU A 74 -7.30 12.02 10.44
C GLU A 74 -6.26 10.91 10.37
N ASP A 75 -6.65 9.67 10.72
CA ASP A 75 -5.76 8.51 10.63
C ASP A 75 -5.44 8.17 9.18
N ALA A 76 -6.43 8.21 8.27
CA ALA A 76 -6.23 7.99 6.85
C ALA A 76 -5.25 9.02 6.26
N ASP A 77 -5.50 10.31 6.49
CA ASP A 77 -4.71 11.42 5.95
C ASP A 77 -3.26 11.39 6.50
N SER A 78 -3.06 10.96 7.75
CA SER A 78 -1.72 10.92 8.39
C SER A 78 -0.92 9.66 8.06
N ASN A 79 -1.58 8.52 7.89
CA ASN A 79 -0.89 7.22 7.78
C ASN A 79 -0.86 6.68 6.35
N THR A 80 -1.84 7.01 5.51
CA THR A 80 -2.01 6.43 4.19
C THR A 80 -1.53 7.39 3.07
N PRO A 81 -0.64 6.94 2.16
CA PRO A 81 -0.18 7.78 1.06
C PRO A 81 -1.31 8.22 0.13
N MET A 82 -1.22 9.45 -0.39
CA MET A 82 -2.26 10.04 -1.26
C MET A 82 -2.62 9.19 -2.48
N ILE A 83 -1.65 8.54 -3.12
CA ILE A 83 -1.90 7.67 -4.28
C ILE A 83 -2.80 6.48 -3.93
N VAL A 84 -2.71 5.97 -2.70
CA VAL A 84 -3.56 4.89 -2.20
C VAL A 84 -4.96 5.42 -1.91
N LEU A 85 -5.06 6.58 -1.24
CA LEU A 85 -6.35 7.21 -0.94
C LEU A 85 -7.14 7.51 -2.21
N TRP A 86 -6.52 8.15 -3.21
CA TRP A 86 -7.19 8.53 -4.46
C TRP A 86 -7.61 7.34 -5.32
N SER A 87 -6.89 6.22 -5.20
CA SER A 87 -7.14 5.00 -5.97
C SER A 87 -8.07 4.00 -5.28
N SER A 88 -8.44 4.25 -4.02
CA SER A 88 -9.25 3.34 -3.17
C SER A 88 -10.72 3.19 -3.56
N GLN A 89 -11.19 3.92 -4.56
CA GLN A 89 -12.60 3.90 -4.98
C GLN A 89 -12.90 2.70 -5.88
N GLY A 90 -14.07 2.10 -5.74
CA GLY A 90 -14.50 1.00 -6.61
C GLY A 90 -15.70 0.22 -6.06
N PRO A 91 -16.39 -0.57 -6.89
CA PRO A 91 -17.56 -1.34 -6.47
C PRO A 91 -17.22 -2.41 -5.42
N THR A 92 -16.09 -3.10 -5.57
CA THR A 92 -15.64 -4.16 -4.66
C THR A 92 -14.27 -3.85 -4.05
N VAL A 93 -13.94 -4.50 -2.95
CA VAL A 93 -12.63 -4.40 -2.31
C VAL A 93 -11.54 -4.82 -3.29
N ASP A 94 -11.70 -5.96 -3.97
CA ASP A 94 -10.70 -6.46 -4.92
C ASP A 94 -10.49 -5.51 -6.11
N PHE A 95 -11.55 -4.92 -6.64
CA PHE A 95 -11.42 -3.94 -7.72
C PHE A 95 -10.68 -2.68 -7.26
N ALA A 96 -11.01 -2.17 -6.06
CA ALA A 96 -10.30 -1.03 -5.48
C ALA A 96 -8.83 -1.36 -5.20
N ALA A 97 -8.53 -2.56 -4.72
CA ALA A 97 -7.15 -3.03 -4.55
C ALA A 97 -6.41 -3.07 -5.89
N GLY A 98 -7.05 -3.59 -6.95
CA GLY A 98 -6.49 -3.59 -8.30
C GLY A 98 -6.19 -2.19 -8.85
N ARG A 99 -7.02 -1.19 -8.54
CA ARG A 99 -6.75 0.21 -8.90
C ARG A 99 -5.58 0.81 -8.15
N ILE A 100 -5.43 0.50 -6.86
CA ILE A 100 -4.27 0.94 -6.10
C ILE A 100 -3.00 0.29 -6.66
N PHE A 101 -3.04 -1.01 -6.95
CA PHE A 101 -1.93 -1.73 -7.57
C PHE A 101 -1.49 -1.07 -8.88
N GLU A 102 -2.43 -0.85 -9.81
CA GLU A 102 -2.15 -0.20 -11.10
C GLU A 102 -1.50 1.18 -10.90
N ALA A 103 -2.10 2.03 -10.05
CA ALA A 103 -1.60 3.37 -9.82
C ALA A 103 -0.18 3.36 -9.23
N VAL A 104 0.07 2.50 -8.22
CA VAL A 104 1.37 2.39 -7.56
C VAL A 104 2.42 1.82 -8.50
N SER A 105 2.15 0.72 -9.19
CA SER A 105 3.10 0.12 -10.11
C SER A 105 3.41 1.04 -11.29
N ALA A 106 2.41 1.71 -11.85
CA ALA A 106 2.61 2.67 -12.93
C ALA A 106 3.44 3.87 -12.47
N GLN A 107 3.15 4.44 -11.30
CA GLN A 107 3.94 5.56 -10.76
C GLN A 107 5.38 5.14 -10.46
N THR A 108 5.57 3.94 -9.92
CA THR A 108 6.90 3.41 -9.58
C THR A 108 7.73 3.17 -10.83
N TYR A 109 7.11 2.66 -11.90
CA TYR A 109 7.77 2.54 -13.19
C TYR A 109 8.17 3.91 -13.76
N ARG A 110 7.25 4.88 -13.77
CA ARG A 110 7.57 6.25 -14.20
C ARG A 110 8.69 6.89 -13.38
N ASP A 111 8.73 6.64 -12.08
CA ASP A 111 9.81 7.13 -11.23
C ASP A 111 11.17 6.52 -11.57
N MET A 112 11.21 5.33 -12.16
CA MET A 112 12.45 4.72 -12.67
C MET A 112 12.80 5.21 -14.08
N ALA A 113 11.79 5.38 -14.95
CA ALA A 113 11.98 5.68 -16.36
C ALA A 113 12.13 7.18 -16.65
N GLU A 114 11.46 8.03 -15.88
CA GLU A 114 11.24 9.44 -16.20
C GLU A 114 11.89 10.40 -15.20
N LYS A 115 12.51 9.91 -14.12
CA LYS A 115 13.14 10.76 -13.11
C LYS A 115 14.63 10.52 -12.98
N ASP A 116 15.37 11.59 -12.69
CA ASP A 116 16.78 11.51 -12.36
C ASP A 116 17.03 11.11 -10.90
N SER A 117 18.31 11.06 -10.49
CA SER A 117 18.72 10.72 -9.12
C SER A 117 18.26 11.72 -8.06
N THR A 118 17.88 12.95 -8.45
CA THR A 118 17.33 13.98 -7.57
C THR A 118 15.80 13.91 -7.47
N GLY A 119 15.17 13.06 -8.28
CA GLY A 119 13.71 12.92 -8.37
C GLY A 119 13.05 13.92 -9.32
N MET A 120 13.84 14.69 -10.08
CA MET A 120 13.34 15.64 -11.07
C MET A 120 12.96 14.91 -12.35
N THR A 121 11.87 15.34 -12.98
CA THR A 121 11.40 14.77 -14.24
C THR A 121 12.35 15.12 -15.38
N LEU A 122 12.78 14.10 -16.11
CA LEU A 122 13.61 14.20 -17.29
C LEU A 122 12.78 14.77 -18.46
N PRO A 123 13.42 15.54 -19.36
CA PRO A 123 12.88 15.81 -20.68
C PRO A 123 12.46 14.51 -21.39
N VAL A 124 11.39 14.56 -22.20
CA VAL A 124 10.79 13.36 -22.83
C VAL A 124 11.79 12.59 -23.69
N ASP A 125 12.69 13.29 -24.38
CA ASP A 125 13.77 12.70 -25.20
C ASP A 125 14.85 11.97 -24.37
N LYS A 126 14.83 12.13 -23.05
CA LYS A 126 15.75 11.50 -22.11
C LYS A 126 15.10 10.42 -21.24
N TRP A 127 13.84 10.07 -21.50
CA TRP A 127 13.20 8.97 -20.79
C TRP A 127 13.95 7.66 -21.05
N ILE A 128 14.12 6.89 -19.99
CA ILE A 128 14.88 5.65 -20.00
C ILE A 128 13.97 4.55 -20.52
N THR A 129 14.16 4.18 -21.79
CA THR A 129 13.45 3.06 -22.44
C THR A 129 14.31 1.81 -22.58
N ASP A 130 15.62 1.92 -22.33
CA ASP A 130 16.55 0.81 -22.40
C ASP A 130 16.32 -0.18 -21.23
N LYS A 131 16.14 -1.46 -21.57
CA LYS A 131 15.80 -2.50 -20.61
C LYS A 131 16.93 -2.74 -19.60
N GLU A 132 18.18 -2.77 -20.04
CA GLU A 132 19.32 -3.03 -19.16
C GLU A 132 19.53 -1.90 -18.15
N THR A 133 19.34 -0.65 -18.60
CA THR A 133 19.37 0.52 -17.72
C THR A 133 18.22 0.47 -16.70
N LEU A 134 17.00 0.19 -17.14
CA LEU A 134 15.84 0.04 -16.23
C LEU A 134 16.05 -1.10 -15.22
N LYS A 135 16.64 -2.22 -15.64
CA LYS A 135 17.00 -3.32 -14.76
C LYS A 135 18.00 -2.89 -13.69
N SER A 136 19.06 -2.18 -14.08
CA SER A 136 20.05 -1.65 -13.14
C SER A 136 19.43 -0.68 -12.11
N ILE A 137 18.51 0.18 -12.57
CA ILE A 137 17.74 1.08 -11.69
C ILE A 137 16.84 0.27 -10.75
N GLY A 138 16.11 -0.73 -11.26
CA GLY A 138 15.28 -1.62 -10.48
C GLY A 138 16.05 -2.32 -9.37
N GLU A 139 17.23 -2.86 -9.66
CA GLU A 139 18.14 -3.47 -8.66
C GLU A 139 18.60 -2.47 -7.59
N ASN A 140 18.95 -1.25 -7.99
CA ASN A 140 19.34 -0.21 -7.04
C ASN A 140 18.17 0.17 -6.12
N LYS A 141 16.98 0.39 -6.68
CA LYS A 141 15.77 0.74 -5.93
C LYS A 141 15.34 -0.38 -5.01
N TYR A 142 15.36 -1.62 -5.48
CA TYR A 142 15.08 -2.81 -4.68
C TYR A 142 15.91 -2.85 -3.39
N ARG A 143 17.23 -2.68 -3.53
CA ARG A 143 18.17 -2.67 -2.40
C ARG A 143 17.99 -1.44 -1.50
N THR A 144 17.90 -0.25 -2.08
CA THR A 144 17.83 1.00 -1.30
C THR A 144 16.50 1.21 -0.60
N SER A 145 15.42 0.59 -1.10
CA SER A 145 14.12 0.54 -0.44
C SER A 145 13.98 -0.59 0.58
N ASN A 146 15.04 -1.37 0.84
CA ASN A 146 15.04 -2.49 1.78
C ASN A 146 13.92 -3.51 1.51
N CYS A 147 13.67 -3.83 0.23
CA CYS A 147 12.55 -4.70 -0.15
C CYS A 147 12.61 -6.09 0.49
N GLU A 148 13.81 -6.60 0.78
CA GLU A 148 14.04 -7.86 1.49
C GLU A 148 13.49 -7.88 2.93
N LEU A 149 13.24 -6.70 3.54
CA LEU A 149 12.76 -6.60 4.91
C LEU A 149 11.23 -6.56 5.03
N ILE A 150 10.50 -6.42 3.93
CA ILE A 150 9.04 -6.41 3.91
C ILE A 150 8.53 -7.85 4.07
N LYS A 151 7.68 -8.12 5.08
CA LYS A 151 7.17 -9.44 5.45
C LYS A 151 5.69 -9.42 5.77
#